data_AF-V6HUG7-F1
#
_entry.id   AF-V6HUG7-F1
#
_cell.length_a   1.000
_cell.length_b   1.000
_cell.length_c   1.000
_cell.angle_alpha   90.00
_cell.angle_beta   90.00
_cell.angle_gamma   90.00
#
_symmetry.space_group_name_H-M   'P 1'
#
loop_
_entity.id
_entity.type
_entity.pdbx_description
1 polymer ?
#
loop_
_entity_poly.entity_id
_entity_poly.type
_entity_poly.pdbx_seq_one_letter_code
_entity_poly.pdbx_strand_id
1 'polypeptide(L)' 'MRPSSKVIFLDESGISQNPYTIKTWSLIGKTPILRHKMSWKKLSVIGAISKKDFHFQIITGSVKSQDLIYFLLIST' A
#
# COMPACT_ATOMS: atom_id res chain seq x y z
N MET A 1 30.79 -22.97 9.88
CA MET A 1 29.77 -22.50 8.91
C MET A 1 29.35 -21.10 9.31
N ARG A 2 29.36 -20.11 8.39
CA ARG A 2 28.78 -18.78 8.68
C ARG A 2 27.26 -18.91 8.76
N PRO A 3 26.57 -18.28 9.73
CA PRO A 3 25.12 -18.27 9.74
C PRO A 3 24.60 -17.62 8.47
N SER A 4 23.68 -18.31 7.78
CA SER A 4 22.96 -17.76 6.64
C SER A 4 22.17 -16.54 7.12
N SER A 5 22.60 -15.35 6.73
CA SER A 5 21.90 -14.11 7.10
C SER A 5 20.74 -13.87 6.14
N LYS A 6 19.52 -13.72 6.66
CA LYS A 6 18.34 -13.32 5.88
C LYS A 6 18.25 -11.79 5.89
N VAL A 7 18.43 -11.17 4.72
CA VAL A 7 18.22 -9.72 4.54
C VAL A 7 16.77 -9.49 4.14
N ILE A 8 16.12 -8.56 4.84
CA ILE A 8 14.73 -8.15 4.59
C ILE A 8 14.74 -6.63 4.42
N PHE A 9 14.14 -6.15 3.34
CA PHE A 9 13.88 -4.73 3.10
C PHE A 9 12.44 -4.43 3.55
N LEU A 10 12.27 -3.38 4.34
CA LEU A 10 10.98 -2.95 4.85
C LEU A 10 10.73 -1.51 4.44
N ASP A 11 9.52 -1.24 3.96
CA ASP A 11 9.10 0.10 3.56
C ASP A 11 7.60 0.34 3.78
N GLU A 12 7.22 1.61 3.85
CA GLU A 12 5.84 2.06 3.99
C GLU A 12 5.38 2.85 2.76
N SER A 13 4.18 2.55 2.28
CA SER A 13 3.57 3.27 1.16
C SER A 13 2.19 3.82 1.50
N GLY A 14 1.95 5.09 1.17
CA GLY A 14 0.62 5.70 1.25
C GLY A 14 -0.17 5.44 -0.04
N ILE A 15 -1.40 4.96 0.09
CA ILE A 15 -2.29 4.74 -1.06
C ILE A 15 -3.13 5.98 -1.30
N SER A 16 -2.99 6.55 -2.50
CA SER A 16 -3.90 7.59 -2.99
C SER A 16 -5.20 6.95 -3.46
N GLN A 17 -6.35 7.48 -3.03
CA GLN A 17 -7.66 7.08 -3.54
C GLN A 17 -8.13 7.94 -4.73
N ASN A 18 -7.19 8.63 -5.38
CA ASN A 18 -7.52 9.42 -6.55
C ASN A 18 -7.97 8.49 -7.69
N PRO A 19 -9.10 8.80 -8.34
CA PRO A 19 -9.51 8.05 -9.51
C PRO A 19 -8.46 8.23 -10.61
N TYR A 20 -8.12 7.13 -11.27
CA TYR A 20 -7.27 7.17 -12.45
C TYR A 20 -8.01 7.85 -13.60
N THR A 21 -7.53 9.02 -14.04
CA THR A 21 -8.25 9.88 -15.00
C THR A 21 -7.95 9.56 -16.47
N ILE A 22 -6.96 8.71 -16.75
CA ILE A 22 -6.45 8.49 -18.12
C ILE A 22 -7.32 7.49 -18.90
N LYS A 23 -8.00 6.56 -18.22
CA LYS A 23 -8.94 5.62 -18.85
C LYS A 23 -10.25 5.58 -18.08
N THR A 24 -11.28 6.19 -18.64
CA THR A 24 -12.64 6.16 -18.12
C THR A 24 -13.64 5.99 -19.25
N TRP A 25 -14.89 5.73 -18.91
CA TRP A 25 -15.97 5.47 -19.86
C TRP A 25 -16.99 6.60 -19.84
N SER A 26 -17.53 6.93 -21.00
CA SER A 26 -18.64 7.87 -21.15
C SER A 26 -19.57 7.43 -22.29
N LEU A 27 -20.74 8.06 -22.34
CA LEU A 27 -21.61 7.96 -23.51
C LEU A 27 -20.91 8.53 -24.75
N ILE A 28 -21.19 7.93 -25.91
CA ILE A 28 -20.66 8.39 -27.20
C ILE A 28 -21.02 9.87 -27.40
N GLY A 29 -20.02 10.68 -27.75
CA GLY A 29 -20.19 12.13 -27.94
C GLY A 29 -20.31 12.95 -26.65
N LYS A 30 -20.06 12.37 -25.47
CA LYS A 30 -20.04 13.08 -24.19
C LYS A 30 -18.69 12.97 -23.51
N THR A 31 -18.12 14.11 -23.12
CA THR A 31 -16.91 14.14 -22.29
C THR A 31 -17.22 13.57 -20.91
N PRO A 32 -16.45 12.58 -20.41
CA PRO A 32 -16.63 12.06 -19.06
C PRO A 32 -16.33 13.14 -18.02
N ILE A 33 -17.22 13.29 -17.04
CA ILE A 33 -17.02 14.15 -15.87
C ILE A 33 -16.84 13.26 -14.64
N LEU A 34 -15.61 13.21 -14.11
CA LEU A 34 -15.30 12.48 -12.89
C LEU A 34 -15.55 13.38 -11.68
N ARG A 35 -16.53 13.01 -10.85
CA ARG A 35 -16.80 13.68 -9.56
C ARG A 35 -16.22 12.84 -8.43
N HIS A 36 -15.38 13.46 -7.63
CA HIS A 36 -14.69 12.82 -6.52
C HIS A 36 -14.69 13.76 -5.32
N LYS A 37 -14.96 13.23 -4.13
CA LYS A 37 -15.14 14.02 -2.90
C LYS A 37 -13.84 14.62 -2.35
N MET A 38 -12.67 14.13 -2.78
CA MET A 38 -11.35 14.50 -2.24
C MET A 38 -11.25 14.35 -0.71
N SER A 39 -12.15 13.57 -0.10
CA SER A 39 -12.10 13.23 1.32
C SER A 39 -11.17 12.04 1.49
N TRP A 40 -9.91 12.32 1.74
CA TRP A 40 -8.86 11.33 1.91
C TRP A 40 -9.07 10.54 3.21
N LYS A 41 -9.61 9.33 3.11
CA LYS A 41 -9.32 8.32 4.14
C LYS A 41 -7.88 7.87 3.89
N LYS A 42 -6.98 8.16 4.83
CA LYS A 42 -5.60 7.68 4.74
C LYS A 42 -5.62 6.15 4.70
N LEU A 43 -4.92 5.57 3.75
CA LEU A 43 -4.70 4.13 3.66
C LEU A 43 -3.21 3.96 3.44
N SER A 44 -2.59 3.10 4.22
CA SER A 44 -1.16 2.85 4.17
C SER A 44 -0.89 1.36 4.02
N VAL A 45 0.29 1.02 3.53
CA VAL A 45 0.77 -0.35 3.39
C VAL A 45 2.13 -0.42 4.05
N ILE A 46 2.33 -1.44 4.88
CA ILE A 46 3.67 -1.87 5.29
C ILE A 46 4.02 -3.08 4.44
N GLY A 47 5.20 -3.07 3.83
CA GLY A 47 5.72 -4.19 3.04
C GLY A 47 7.08 -4.62 3.54
N ALA A 48 7.33 -5.92 3.55
CA ALA A 48 8.64 -6.53 3.77
C ALA A 48 8.95 -7.52 2.63
N ILE A 49 10.12 -7.36 2.01
CA ILE A 49 10.59 -8.22 0.93
C ILE A 49 11.96 -8.80 1.24
N SER A 50 12.13 -10.08 0.94
CA SER A 50 13.40 -10.79 0.98
C SER A 50 13.65 -11.48 -0.36
N LYS A 51 14.75 -12.21 -0.49
CA LYS A 51 15.07 -12.95 -1.72
C LYS A 51 14.00 -14.00 -2.11
N LYS A 52 13.22 -14.51 -1.14
CA LYS A 52 12.27 -15.62 -1.35
C LYS A 52 10.82 -15.29 -0.98
N ASP A 53 10.62 -14.32 -0.09
CA ASP A 53 9.32 -14.06 0.53
C ASP A 53 8.95 -12.58 0.42
N PHE A 54 7.65 -12.32 0.29
CA PHE A 54 7.06 -10.98 0.32
C PHE A 54 5.83 -10.98 1.23
N HIS A 55 5.84 -10.09 2.22
CA HIS A 55 4.74 -9.90 3.18
C HIS A 55 4.27 -8.46 3.11
N PHE A 56 2.95 -8.23 3.17
CA PHE A 56 2.40 -6.89 3.24
C PHE A 56 1.13 -6.85 4.10
N GLN A 57 0.88 -5.70 4.71
CA GLN A 57 -0.34 -5.43 5.45
C GLN A 57 -0.89 -4.07 5.06
N ILE A 58 -2.20 -4.02 4.82
CA ILE A 58 -2.93 -2.77 4.53
C ILE A 58 -3.51 -2.24 5.84
N ILE A 59 -3.23 -0.98 6.15
CA ILE A 59 -3.65 -0.30 7.37
C ILE A 59 -4.53 0.88 7.01
N THR A 60 -5.63 1.04 7.73
CA THR A 60 -6.46 2.24 7.64
C THR A 60 -5.86 3.33 8.51
N GLY A 61 -5.59 4.49 7.93
CA GLY A 61 -4.91 5.59 8.60
C GLY A 61 -3.43 5.70 8.23
N SER A 62 -2.69 6.41 9.07
CA SER A 62 -1.22 6.44 9.04
C SER A 62 -0.69 5.27 9.86
N VAL A 63 0.41 4.66 9.40
CA VAL A 63 1.12 3.61 10.13
C VAL A 63 1.62 4.14 11.48
N LYS A 64 1.40 3.37 12.54
CA LYS A 64 1.95 3.64 13.87
C LYS A 64 2.95 2.55 14.26
N SER A 65 3.78 2.83 15.26
CA SER A 65 4.77 1.88 15.76
C SER A 65 4.16 0.52 16.17
N GLN A 66 2.94 0.51 16.72
CA GLN A 66 2.25 -0.72 17.08
C GLN A 66 1.93 -1.60 15.86
N ASP A 67 1.57 -0.97 14.73
CA ASP A 67 1.26 -1.69 13.50
C ASP A 67 2.53 -2.31 12.90
N LEU A 68 3.68 -1.60 12.97
CA LEU A 68 4.99 -2.14 12.58
C LEU A 68 5.41 -3.33 13.44
N ILE A 69 5.25 -3.24 14.76
CA ILE A 69 5.58 -4.34 15.69
C ILE A 69 4.69 -5.56 15.38
N TYR A 70 3.38 -5.35 15.22
CA TYR A 70 2.44 -6.40 14.88
C TYR A 70 2.78 -7.05 13.55
N PHE A 71 3.07 -6.25 12.52
CA PHE A 71 3.48 -6.73 11.20
C PHE A 71 4.74 -7.60 11.27
N LEU A 72 5.79 -7.14 11.97
CA LEU A 72 7.04 -7.91 12.12
C LEU A 72 6.81 -9.24 12.84
N LEU A 73 6.00 -9.25 13.91
CA LEU A 73 5.72 -10.45 14.70
C LEU A 73 5.02 -11.57 13.90
N ILE A 74 4.31 -11.23 12.83
CA ILE A 74 3.53 -12.18 12.02
C ILE A 74 4.26 -12.56 10.73
N SER A 75 5.22 -11.74 10.31
CA SER A 75 5.94 -11.88 9.02
C SER A 75 7.32 -12.54 9.14
N THR A 76 7.88 -12.66 10.35
CA THR A 76 9.08 -13.46 10.65
C THR A 76 8.71 -14.80 11.25
#